data_AF-A0A951IMH7-F1
#
_entry.id   AF-A0A951IMH7-F1
#
_cell.length_a   1.000
_cell.length_b   1.000
_cell.length_c   1.000
_cell.angle_alpha   90.00
_cell.angle_beta   90.00
_cell.angle_gamma   90.00
#
_symmetry.space_group_name_H-M   'P 1'
#
loop_
_entity.id
_entity.type
_entity.pdbx_description
1 polymer ?
#
loop_
_entity_poly.entity_id
_entity_poly.type
_entity_poly.pdbx_seq_one_letter_code
_entity_poly.pdbx_strand_id
1 'polypeptide(L)'
;MNTGKFNKPAKRGQQPEALATFAEAARHGGKKPADIGLEATPASGPLPGDLEQEEEAAAKVLNEGATGQEKGGKKAAHDLPDRTRTTRK
;
A
#
# COMPACT_ATOMS: atom_id res chain seq x y z
N MET A 1 12.15 -13.08 45.14
CA MET A 1 12.63 -11.99 44.25
C MET A 1 13.04 -12.62 42.92
N ASN A 2 12.26 -12.43 41.86
CA ASN A 2 12.48 -13.07 40.56
C ASN A 2 13.25 -12.09 39.66
N THR A 3 14.54 -12.35 39.43
CA THR A 3 15.43 -11.48 38.65
C THR A 3 15.22 -11.71 37.16
N GLY A 4 14.99 -10.61 36.45
CA GLY A 4 14.47 -10.58 35.09
C GLY A 4 15.32 -11.35 34.08
N LYS A 5 14.69 -12.34 33.44
CA LYS A 5 15.18 -13.04 32.25
C LYS A 5 14.50 -12.50 30.99
N PHE A 6 14.67 -11.22 30.69
CA PHE A 6 14.34 -10.66 29.38
C PHE A 6 15.33 -9.55 29.03
N ASN A 7 16.58 -9.90 28.74
CA ASN A 7 17.45 -9.00 28.01
C ASN A 7 18.28 -9.78 26.99
N LYS A 8 17.67 -10.02 25.81
CA LYS A 8 18.43 -10.35 24.61
C LYS A 8 18.97 -9.02 24.06
N PRO A 9 20.29 -8.85 23.86
CA PRO A 9 20.80 -7.64 23.23
C PRO A 9 20.22 -7.55 21.81
N ALA A 10 19.62 -6.41 21.47
CA ALA A 10 19.14 -6.14 20.11
C ALA A 10 20.30 -6.38 19.13
N LYS A 11 20.07 -7.23 18.11
CA LYS A 11 21.05 -7.44 17.04
C LYS A 11 21.36 -6.07 16.42
N ARG A 12 22.65 -5.67 16.39
CA ARG A 12 23.12 -4.53 15.59
C ARG A 12 22.58 -4.70 14.17
N GLY A 13 21.68 -3.80 13.75
CA GLY A 13 20.97 -3.91 12.47
C GLY A 13 19.43 -3.94 12.57
N GLN A 14 18.83 -3.95 13.76
CA GLN A 14 17.37 -3.85 13.95
C GLN A 14 16.91 -2.47 14.40
N GLN A 15 17.46 -1.40 13.82
CA GLN A 15 16.76 -0.11 13.91
C GLN A 15 15.54 -0.21 12.98
N PRO A 16 14.30 0.04 13.45
CA PRO A 16 13.17 0.15 12.54
C PRO A 16 13.51 1.15 11.44
N GLU A 17 13.14 0.87 10.19
CA GLU A 17 13.58 1.66 9.02
C GLU A 17 13.30 3.16 9.16
N ALA A 18 12.26 3.53 9.91
CA ALA A 18 11.95 4.91 10.25
C ALA A 18 13.11 5.62 10.99
N LEU A 19 13.79 4.93 11.92
CA LEU A 19 14.93 5.50 12.67
C LEU A 19 16.20 5.55 11.81
N ALA A 20 16.43 4.56 10.95
CA ALA A 20 17.54 4.60 9.99
C ALA A 20 17.34 5.75 8.99
N THR A 21 16.12 5.90 8.47
CA THR A 21 15.73 7.01 7.58
C THR A 21 15.91 8.36 8.25
N PHE A 22 15.50 8.49 9.51
CA PHE A 22 15.64 9.72 10.27
C PHE A 22 17.11 10.10 10.50
N ALA A 23 17.94 9.13 10.91
CA ALA A 23 19.36 9.35 11.16
C ALA A 23 20.11 9.80 9.89
N GLU A 24 19.78 9.20 8.75
CA GLU A 24 20.39 9.56 7.47
C GLU A 24 19.84 10.88 6.92
N ALA A 25 18.54 11.15 7.03
CA ALA A 25 17.98 12.45 6.67
C ALA A 25 18.62 13.60 7.47
N ALA A 26 18.88 13.40 8.77
CA ALA A 26 19.58 14.38 9.61
C ALA A 26 20.99 14.71 9.10
N ARG A 27 21.70 13.72 8.51
CA ARG A 27 23.03 13.91 7.90
C ARG A 27 22.97 14.57 6.52
N HIS A 28 21.85 14.41 5.81
CA HIS A 28 21.63 14.92 4.46
C HIS A 28 20.73 16.18 4.41
N GLY A 29 20.84 17.07 5.41
CA GLY A 29 20.14 18.36 5.42
C GLY A 29 18.62 18.24 5.52
N GLY A 30 18.13 17.20 6.19
CA GLY A 30 16.70 16.92 6.38
C GLY A 30 16.02 16.23 5.19
N LYS A 31 16.75 15.91 4.12
CA LYS A 31 16.20 15.20 2.96
C LYS A 31 16.49 13.71 3.07
N LYS A 32 15.47 12.90 2.85
CA LYS A 32 15.59 11.45 2.75
C LYS A 32 16.45 11.09 1.53
N PRO A 33 17.56 10.37 1.68
CA PRO A 33 18.32 9.82 0.56
C PRO A 33 17.48 8.85 -0.28
N ALA A 34 17.69 8.84 -1.59
CA ALA A 34 16.88 8.05 -2.54
C ALA A 34 17.06 6.54 -2.38
N ASP A 35 18.21 6.12 -1.86
CA ASP A 35 18.61 4.74 -1.60
C ASP A 35 18.09 4.17 -0.28
N ILE A 36 17.36 4.97 0.50
CA ILE A 36 16.81 4.56 1.80
C ILE A 36 15.31 4.36 1.72
N GLY A 37 14.85 3.23 2.25
CA GLY A 37 13.44 2.85 2.38
C GLY A 37 12.99 1.83 1.33
N LEU A 38 11.74 1.38 1.46
CA LEU A 38 11.17 0.34 0.60
C LEU A 38 10.76 0.91 -0.76
N GLU A 39 11.25 0.28 -1.82
CA GLU A 39 10.70 0.45 -3.16
C GLU A 39 9.50 -0.48 -3.37
N ALA A 40 8.58 -0.04 -4.22
CA ALA A 40 7.43 -0.86 -4.56
C ALA A 40 7.89 -2.05 -5.41
N THR A 41 7.55 -3.26 -4.96
CA THR A 41 7.75 -4.49 -5.75
C THR A 41 6.62 -4.65 -6.76
N PRO A 42 6.72 -5.53 -7.78
CA PRO A 42 5.57 -5.83 -8.64
C PRO A 42 4.30 -6.26 -7.88
N ALA A 43 4.45 -6.85 -6.68
CA ALA A 43 3.34 -7.27 -5.84
C ALA A 43 2.68 -6.11 -5.06
N SER A 44 3.39 -5.00 -4.83
CA SER A 44 2.90 -3.84 -4.07
C SER A 44 2.84 -2.54 -4.88
N GLY A 45 3.36 -2.53 -6.10
CA GLY A 45 3.33 -1.40 -7.00
C GLY A 45 1.92 -1.06 -7.48
N PRO A 46 1.74 0.07 -8.18
CA PRO A 46 0.48 0.37 -8.82
C PRO A 46 0.17 -0.66 -9.92
N LEU A 47 -1.12 -0.90 -10.18
CA LEU A 47 -1.53 -1.55 -11.41
C LEU A 47 -1.66 -0.49 -12.50
N PRO A 48 -1.28 -0.78 -13.76
CA PRO A 48 -1.60 0.11 -14.87
C PRO A 48 -3.12 0.17 -15.05
N GLY A 49 -3.67 1.37 -15.18
CA GLY A 49 -5.10 1.64 -15.29
C GLY A 49 -5.39 2.89 -16.09
N ASP A 50 -6.67 3.07 -16.42
CA ASP A 50 -7.21 4.26 -17.11
C ASP A 50 -8.10 5.02 -16.12
N LEU A 51 -7.69 6.24 -15.77
CA LEU A 51 -8.37 7.06 -14.76
C LEU A 51 -9.83 7.34 -15.16
N GLU A 52 -10.11 7.60 -16.43
CA GLU A 52 -11.47 7.91 -16.88
C GLU A 52 -12.39 6.70 -16.70
N GLN A 53 -11.89 5.50 -16.99
CA GLN A 53 -12.64 4.26 -16.80
C GLN A 53 -12.88 3.95 -15.31
N GLU A 54 -11.90 4.22 -14.45
CA GLU A 54 -12.06 4.06 -12.99
C GLU A 54 -13.12 5.01 -12.43
N GLU A 55 -13.09 6.26 -12.85
CA GLU A 55 -14.09 7.27 -12.47
C GLU A 55 -15.49 6.88 -12.94
N GLU A 56 -15.65 6.44 -14.19
CA GLU A 56 -16.94 6.02 -14.73
C GLU A 56 -17.49 4.79 -13.97
N ALA A 57 -16.64 3.80 -13.69
CA ALA A 57 -17.01 2.62 -12.93
C ALA A 57 -17.43 2.98 -11.49
N ALA A 58 -16.67 3.86 -10.83
CA ALA A 58 -16.99 4.35 -9.49
C ALA A 58 -18.33 5.10 -9.48
N ALA A 59 -18.56 5.97 -10.46
CA ALA A 59 -19.82 6.70 -10.60
C ALA A 59 -21.01 5.74 -10.75
N LYS A 60 -20.90 4.68 -11.56
CA LYS A 60 -21.96 3.67 -11.70
C LYS A 60 -22.24 2.94 -10.39
N VAL A 61 -21.21 2.49 -9.68
CA VAL A 61 -21.34 1.81 -8.38
C VAL A 61 -22.03 2.70 -7.35
N LEU A 62 -21.59 3.95 -7.22
CA LEU A 62 -22.14 4.90 -6.25
C LEU A 62 -23.59 5.27 -6.59
N ASN A 63 -23.89 5.54 -7.87
CA ASN A 63 -25.26 5.86 -8.29
C ASN A 63 -26.22 4.68 -8.12
N GLU A 64 -25.79 3.46 -8.43
CA GLU A 64 -26.58 2.24 -8.21
C GLU A 64 -26.87 2.03 -6.72
N GLY A 65 -25.85 2.17 -5.86
CA GLY A 65 -26.02 2.08 -4.40
C GLY A 65 -26.93 3.17 -3.83
N ALA A 66 -26.89 4.38 -4.37
CA ALA A 66 -27.71 5.50 -3.91
C ALA A 66 -29.17 5.42 -4.38
N THR A 67 -29.41 4.96 -5.61
CA THR A 67 -30.74 4.95 -6.23
C THR A 67 -31.46 3.60 -6.13
N GLY A 68 -30.73 2.52 -5.85
CA GLY A 68 -31.24 1.15 -5.93
C GLY A 68 -31.58 0.68 -7.34
N GLN A 69 -31.27 1.49 -8.37
CA GLN A 69 -31.47 1.14 -9.77
C GLN A 69 -30.21 0.49 -10.32
N GLU A 70 -30.36 -0.59 -11.09
CA GLU A 70 -29.25 -1.21 -11.82
C GLU A 70 -28.63 -0.19 -12.81
N LYS A 71 -27.31 0.02 -12.70
CA LYS A 71 -26.53 0.91 -13.59
C LYS A 71 -25.28 0.21 -14.12
N GLY A 72 -25.21 -1.12 -14.02
CA GLY A 72 -24.04 -1.90 -14.41
C GLY A 72 -22.82 -1.68 -13.54
N GLY A 73 -22.96 -1.14 -12.31
CA GLY A 73 -21.83 -0.81 -11.44
C GLY A 73 -20.95 -2.02 -11.14
N LYS A 74 -21.59 -3.18 -10.87
CA LYS A 74 -20.89 -4.43 -10.61
C LYS A 74 -20.05 -4.92 -11.81
N LYS A 75 -20.57 -4.78 -13.03
CA LYS A 75 -19.84 -5.15 -14.25
C LYS A 75 -18.69 -4.18 -14.49
N ALA A 76 -18.95 -2.87 -14.40
CA ALA A 76 -17.92 -1.85 -14.60
C ALA A 76 -16.74 -2.04 -13.64
N ALA A 77 -17.00 -2.29 -12.35
CA ALA A 77 -15.96 -2.60 -11.37
C ALA A 77 -15.23 -3.92 -11.66
N HIS A 78 -15.90 -4.91 -12.25
CA HIS A 78 -15.30 -6.19 -12.63
C HIS A 78 -14.35 -6.10 -13.83
N ASP A 79 -14.57 -5.13 -14.71
CA ASP A 79 -13.75 -4.97 -15.92
C ASP A 79 -12.44 -4.21 -15.64
N LEU A 80 -12.33 -3.51 -14.50
CA LEU A 80 -11.12 -2.83 -14.07
C LEU A 80 -9.98 -3.80 -13.69
N PRO A 81 -8.70 -3.37 -13.79
CA PRO A 81 -7.57 -4.13 -13.27
C PRO A 81 -7.72 -4.45 -11.77
N ASP A 82 -7.56 -5.72 -11.40
CA ASP A 82 -7.70 -6.19 -10.02
C ASP A 82 -6.70 -7.31 -9.72
N ARG A 83 -5.84 -7.09 -8.71
CA ARG A 83 -4.78 -8.01 -8.29
C ARG A 83 -5.33 -9.32 -7.69
N THR A 84 -6.59 -9.35 -7.27
CA THR A 84 -7.20 -10.49 -6.56
C THR A 84 -8.02 -11.42 -7.46
N ARG A 85 -8.31 -11.02 -8.71
CA ARG A 85 -9.15 -11.81 -9.63
C ARG A 85 -8.44 -13.03 -10.23
N THR A 86 -7.11 -12.98 -10.35
CA THR A 86 -6.30 -14.05 -10.94
C THR A 86 -5.84 -15.10 -9.93
N THR A 87 -6.04 -14.89 -8.61
CA THR A 87 -5.66 -15.85 -7.57
C THR A 87 -6.73 -16.92 -7.30
N ARG A 88 -7.51 -17.31 -8.32
CA ARG A 88 -8.46 -18.43 -8.22
C ARG A 88 -7.66 -19.75 -8.27
N LYS A 89 -7.40 -20.34 -7.11
CA LYS A 89 -6.95 -21.73 -6.98
C LYS A 89 -8.12 -22.68 -7.17
#